data_AF-A0A2P2K508-F1
#
_entry.id   AF-A0A2P2K508-F1
#
_cell.length_a   1.000
_cell.length_b   1.000
_cell.length_c   1.000
_cell.angle_alpha   90.00
_cell.angle_beta   90.00
_cell.angle_gamma   90.00
#
_symmetry.space_group_name_H-M   'P 1'
#
loop_
_entity.id
_entity.type
_entity.pdbx_description
1 polymer ?
#
loop_
_entity_poly.entity_id
_entity_poly.type
_entity_poly.pdbx_seq_one_letter_code
_entity_poly.pdbx_strand_id
1 'polypeptide(L)'
;MLWSLTAMIEAQVYVISGTVAQWYFTKENTAPRRSIRSSLRHAFGPSSGTICLSGLLICAVRVVRSAVDSTRQEDIPGMVYLVLRCCVNALLSAVDFLNKFTINFAAITGEAYCTSARMTYELLRRNLLSAVFVETVSTRLLAGIVFVLSAIYAIAACAILDGVSHLGVDSYFVAALSWVLLILVLGFFVHVLDNVIDTVYVCYAIDRDRGEVYKPEVHDVYVHLPISRSQRSSIAPRTPVV
;
A
#
# COMPACT_ATOMS: atom_id res chain seq x y z
N MET A 1 -13.06 1.26 -19.95
CA MET A 1 -11.62 1.56 -19.78
C MET A 1 -11.21 1.75 -18.32
N LEU A 2 -12.03 2.37 -17.45
CA LEU A 2 -11.68 2.57 -16.04
C LEU A 2 -11.39 1.25 -15.30
N TRP A 3 -12.22 0.22 -15.51
CA TRP A 3 -12.05 -1.08 -14.86
C TRP A 3 -10.76 -1.84 -15.28
N SER A 4 -10.41 -1.80 -16.55
CA SER A 4 -9.20 -2.46 -17.05
C SER A 4 -7.92 -1.78 -16.55
N LEU A 5 -7.93 -0.44 -16.40
CA LEU A 5 -6.82 0.31 -15.83
C LEU A 5 -6.65 0.00 -14.34
N THR A 6 -7.75 -0.04 -13.58
CA THR A 6 -7.69 -0.44 -12.16
C THR A 6 -7.19 -1.87 -12.01
N ALA A 7 -7.68 -2.80 -12.83
CA ALA A 7 -7.21 -4.19 -12.80
C ALA A 7 -5.71 -4.31 -13.12
N MET A 8 -5.19 -3.48 -14.03
CA MET A 8 -3.77 -3.47 -14.37
C MET A 8 -2.91 -2.96 -13.21
N ILE A 9 -3.35 -1.91 -12.51
CA ILE A 9 -2.65 -1.37 -11.33
C ILE A 9 -2.65 -2.41 -10.20
N GLU A 10 -3.81 -3.01 -9.90
CA GLU A 10 -3.93 -4.06 -8.89
C GLU A 10 -3.06 -5.28 -9.24
N ALA A 11 -2.95 -5.64 -10.52
CA ALA A 11 -2.05 -6.70 -10.97
C ALA A 11 -0.57 -6.37 -10.72
N GLN A 12 -0.16 -5.10 -10.94
CA GLN A 12 1.21 -4.66 -10.63
C GLN A 12 1.49 -4.76 -9.13
N VAL A 13 0.57 -4.27 -8.30
CA VAL A 13 0.67 -4.37 -6.83
C VAL A 13 0.76 -5.83 -6.42
N TYR A 14 -0.13 -6.69 -6.94
CA TYR A 14 -0.11 -8.13 -6.66
C TYR A 14 1.25 -8.78 -6.98
N VAL A 15 1.87 -8.45 -8.11
CA VAL A 15 3.18 -8.99 -8.48
C VAL A 15 4.28 -8.48 -7.54
N ILE A 16 4.29 -7.19 -7.23
CA ILE A 16 5.24 -6.59 -6.27
C ILE A 16 5.09 -7.30 -4.92
N SER A 17 3.85 -7.40 -4.43
CA SER A 17 3.53 -8.01 -3.14
C SER A 17 3.99 -9.47 -3.07
N GLY A 18 3.70 -10.26 -4.11
CA GLY A 18 4.13 -11.65 -4.21
C GLY A 18 5.66 -11.83 -4.29
N THR A 19 6.38 -10.91 -4.94
CA THR A 19 7.85 -10.96 -4.97
C THR A 19 8.48 -10.61 -3.63
N VAL A 20 7.95 -9.60 -2.93
CA VAL A 20 8.40 -9.19 -1.60
C VAL A 20 8.12 -10.28 -0.57
N ALA A 21 6.94 -10.91 -0.64
CA ALA A 21 6.56 -12.03 0.23
C ALA A 21 7.55 -13.18 0.13
N GLN A 22 7.91 -13.58 -1.10
CA GLN A 22 8.88 -14.64 -1.29
C GLN A 22 10.27 -14.25 -0.76
N TRP A 23 10.69 -13.00 -0.92
CA TRP A 23 11.94 -12.52 -0.31
C TRP A 23 11.88 -12.58 1.22
N TYR A 24 10.77 -12.15 1.81
CA TYR A 24 10.55 -12.12 3.27
C TYR A 24 10.56 -13.52 3.88
N PHE A 25 9.85 -14.48 3.28
CA PHE A 25 9.73 -15.85 3.78
C PHE A 25 10.86 -16.80 3.33
N THR A 26 11.76 -16.37 2.44
CA THR A 26 12.92 -17.20 2.06
C THR A 26 13.99 -17.16 3.16
N LYS A 27 14.30 -18.34 3.70
CA LYS A 27 15.36 -18.54 4.69
C LYS A 27 16.74 -18.23 4.09
N GLU A 28 17.63 -17.69 4.91
CA GLU A 28 18.91 -17.03 4.55
C GLU A 28 19.90 -17.89 3.73
N ASN A 29 19.66 -19.20 3.63
CA ASN A 29 20.57 -20.15 3.01
C ASN A 29 20.18 -20.64 1.60
N THR A 30 19.16 -20.05 0.96
CA THR A 30 18.76 -20.44 -0.41
C THR A 30 18.55 -19.22 -1.30
N ALA A 31 19.40 -19.06 -2.32
CA ALA A 31 19.28 -17.99 -3.30
C ALA A 31 17.96 -18.07 -4.08
N PRO A 32 17.18 -16.98 -4.19
CA PRO A 32 15.84 -17.00 -4.78
C PRO A 32 15.92 -16.96 -6.32
N ARG A 33 16.38 -18.03 -6.97
CA ARG A 33 16.67 -18.03 -8.43
C ARG A 33 15.42 -18.05 -9.34
N ARG A 34 14.19 -18.21 -8.83
CA ARG A 34 12.96 -18.29 -9.66
C ARG A 34 11.72 -17.62 -9.08
N SER A 35 11.88 -16.78 -8.06
CA SER A 35 10.82 -16.12 -7.29
C SER A 35 9.84 -15.36 -8.19
N ILE A 36 10.36 -14.40 -8.96
CA ILE A 36 9.59 -13.50 -9.82
C ILE A 36 8.80 -14.26 -10.90
N ARG A 37 9.42 -15.28 -11.53
CA ARG A 37 8.77 -16.07 -12.58
C ARG A 37 7.66 -16.98 -12.04
N SER A 38 7.82 -17.51 -10.83
CA SER A 38 6.77 -18.32 -10.18
C SER A 38 5.60 -17.46 -9.70
N SER A 39 5.88 -16.28 -9.13
CA SER A 39 4.84 -15.33 -8.71
C SER A 39 4.07 -14.77 -9.89
N LEU A 40 4.74 -14.43 -11.00
CA LEU A 40 4.08 -14.05 -12.25
C LEU A 40 3.18 -15.19 -12.77
N ARG A 41 3.63 -16.44 -12.72
CA ARG A 41 2.83 -17.59 -13.18
C ARG A 41 1.60 -17.85 -12.29
N HIS A 42 1.68 -17.57 -10.99
CA HIS A 42 0.56 -17.67 -10.07
C HIS A 42 -0.40 -16.47 -10.15
N ALA A 43 0.13 -15.27 -10.42
CA ALA A 43 -0.65 -14.05 -10.66
C ALA A 43 -1.48 -14.13 -11.94
N PHE A 44 -0.89 -14.61 -13.04
CA PHE A 44 -1.57 -14.76 -14.33
C PHE A 44 -2.33 -16.09 -14.49
N GLY A 45 -2.22 -17.02 -13.54
CA GLY A 45 -2.97 -18.28 -13.54
C GLY A 45 -4.16 -18.24 -12.56
N PRO A 46 -4.06 -18.93 -11.41
CA PRO A 46 -5.18 -19.13 -10.47
C PRO A 46 -5.70 -17.84 -9.81
N SER A 47 -4.90 -16.77 -9.79
CA SER A 47 -5.22 -15.53 -9.05
C SER A 47 -5.83 -14.43 -9.93
N SER A 48 -5.97 -14.67 -11.24
CA SER A 48 -6.58 -13.72 -12.18
C SER A 48 -8.02 -13.35 -11.79
N GLY A 49 -8.79 -14.30 -11.24
CA GLY A 49 -10.14 -14.06 -10.72
C GLY A 49 -10.17 -13.14 -9.50
N THR A 50 -9.21 -13.28 -8.58
CA THR A 50 -9.05 -12.42 -7.40
C THR A 50 -8.72 -10.98 -7.80
N ILE A 51 -7.80 -10.80 -8.76
CA ILE A 51 -7.42 -9.48 -9.27
C ILE A 51 -8.61 -8.82 -9.98
N CYS A 52 -9.30 -9.56 -10.86
CA CYS A 52 -10.50 -9.11 -11.56
C CYS A 52 -11.61 -8.66 -10.58
N LEU A 53 -11.87 -9.44 -9.53
CA LEU A 53 -12.88 -9.14 -8.52
C LEU A 53 -12.52 -7.88 -7.70
N SER A 54 -11.25 -7.71 -7.32
CA SER A 54 -10.79 -6.51 -6.62
C SER A 54 -10.92 -5.24 -7.46
N GLY A 55 -10.55 -5.31 -8.75
CA GLY A 55 -10.71 -4.20 -9.67
C GLY A 55 -12.19 -3.85 -9.91
N LEU A 56 -13.07 -4.86 -9.90
CA LEU A 56 -14.51 -4.66 -9.97
C LEU A 56 -15.04 -3.98 -8.70
N LEU A 57 -14.56 -4.39 -7.51
CA LEU A 57 -14.98 -3.80 -6.24
C LEU A 57 -14.58 -2.32 -6.14
N ILE A 58 -13.35 -1.97 -6.50
CA ILE A 58 -12.88 -0.57 -6.55
C ILE A 58 -13.73 0.24 -7.54
N CYS A 59 -14.02 -0.33 -8.71
CA CYS A 59 -14.87 0.32 -9.71
C CYS A 59 -16.27 0.58 -9.14
N ALA A 60 -16.87 -0.43 -8.49
CA ALA A 60 -18.18 -0.30 -7.86
C ALA A 60 -18.17 0.79 -6.76
N VAL A 61 -17.16 0.81 -5.90
CA VAL A 61 -17.00 1.83 -4.86
C VAL A 61 -16.89 3.23 -5.47
N ARG A 62 -16.12 3.41 -6.56
CA ARG A 62 -16.01 4.69 -7.27
C ARG A 62 -17.34 5.13 -7.90
N VAL A 63 -18.07 4.20 -8.51
CA VAL A 63 -19.40 4.48 -9.08
C VAL A 63 -20.37 4.91 -7.98
N VAL A 64 -20.39 4.22 -6.83
CA VAL A 64 -21.24 4.59 -5.70
C VAL A 64 -20.87 5.97 -5.14
N ARG A 65 -19.58 6.29 -4.97
CA ARG A 65 -19.15 7.64 -4.56
C ARG A 65 -19.65 8.71 -5.53
N SER A 66 -19.45 8.48 -6.84
CA SER A 66 -19.90 9.41 -7.87
C SER A 66 -21.42 9.59 -7.88
N ALA A 67 -22.18 8.51 -7.64
CA ALA A 67 -23.63 8.57 -7.57
C ALA A 67 -24.11 9.37 -6.35
N VAL A 68 -23.55 9.10 -5.16
CA VAL A 68 -23.87 9.80 -3.90
C VAL A 68 -23.55 11.29 -3.99
N ASP A 69 -22.44 11.65 -4.65
CA ASP A 69 -22.05 13.04 -4.89
C ASP A 69 -22.94 13.73 -5.94
N SER A 70 -23.58 12.96 -6.83
CA SER A 70 -24.50 13.49 -7.85
C SER A 70 -25.90 13.75 -7.28
N THR A 71 -26.33 13.05 -6.23
CA THR A 71 -27.63 13.27 -5.54
C THR A 71 -27.69 14.57 -4.73
N ARG A 72 -26.74 15.48 -4.93
CA ARG A 72 -26.60 16.78 -4.26
C ARG A 72 -27.78 17.73 -4.50
N GLN A 73 -28.71 17.41 -5.41
CA GLN A 73 -29.53 18.43 -6.04
C GLN A 73 -30.98 18.59 -5.51
N GLU A 74 -31.53 17.68 -4.71
CA GLU A 74 -32.97 17.73 -4.37
C GLU A 74 -33.27 17.43 -2.88
N ASP A 75 -33.64 18.48 -2.15
CA ASP A 75 -34.63 18.52 -1.06
C ASP A 75 -34.47 17.66 0.22
N ILE A 76 -33.24 17.41 0.70
CA ILE A 76 -33.01 16.79 2.02
C ILE A 76 -32.41 17.82 3.01
N PRO A 77 -32.91 17.94 4.26
CA PRO A 77 -32.34 18.84 5.27
C PRO A 77 -30.84 18.59 5.44
N GLY A 78 -30.03 19.64 5.23
CA GLY A 78 -28.59 19.55 4.97
C GLY A 78 -27.75 18.81 6.01
N MET A 79 -28.19 18.75 7.27
CA MET A 79 -27.49 18.03 8.34
C MET A 79 -27.58 16.50 8.18
N VAL A 80 -28.77 15.96 7.87
CA VAL A 80 -28.97 14.50 7.73
C VAL A 80 -28.27 14.00 6.47
N TYR A 81 -28.34 14.76 5.38
CA TYR A 81 -27.61 14.46 4.15
C TYR A 81 -26.09 14.49 4.36
N LEU A 82 -25.57 15.48 5.10
CA LEU A 82 -24.14 15.55 5.43
C LEU A 82 -23.68 14.35 6.26
N VAL A 83 -24.44 13.98 7.30
CA VAL A 83 -24.12 12.82 8.15
C VAL A 83 -24.17 11.54 7.33
N LEU A 84 -25.23 11.32 6.54
CA LEU A 84 -25.35 10.14 5.70
C LEU A 84 -24.21 10.05 4.67
N ARG A 85 -23.87 11.18 4.02
CA ARG A 85 -22.74 11.24 3.08
C ARG A 85 -21.41 10.95 3.77
N CYS A 86 -21.20 11.48 4.97
CA CYS A 86 -20.02 11.18 5.77
C CYS A 86 -19.94 9.69 6.11
N CYS A 87 -21.04 9.10 6.59
CA CYS A 87 -21.14 7.67 6.89
C CYS A 87 -20.89 6.79 5.67
N VAL A 88 -21.51 7.10 4.53
CA VAL A 88 -21.32 6.37 3.28
C VAL A 88 -19.88 6.50 2.78
N ASN A 89 -19.30 7.70 2.81
CA ASN A 89 -17.93 7.89 2.40
C ASN A 89 -16.94 7.17 3.33
N ALA A 90 -17.18 7.18 4.64
CA ALA A 90 -16.38 6.44 5.60
C ALA A 90 -16.47 4.93 5.37
N LEU A 91 -17.67 4.39 5.12
CA LEU A 91 -17.88 2.98 4.80
C LEU A 91 -17.16 2.60 3.50
N LEU A 92 -17.29 3.40 2.44
CA LEU A 92 -16.64 3.16 1.16
C LEU A 92 -15.11 3.22 1.28
N SER A 93 -14.58 4.15 2.07
CA SER A 93 -13.15 4.21 2.37
C SER A 93 -12.65 3.02 3.18
N ALA A 94 -13.45 2.51 4.12
CA ALA A 94 -13.13 1.29 4.85
C ALA A 94 -13.10 0.06 3.93
N VAL A 95 -14.02 -0.03 2.96
CA VAL A 95 -14.03 -1.10 1.95
C VAL A 95 -12.81 -1.01 1.03
N ASP A 96 -12.45 0.19 0.55
CA ASP A 96 -11.24 0.37 -0.27
C ASP A 96 -9.98 -0.02 0.49
N PHE A 97 -9.87 0.40 1.75
CA PHE A 97 -8.76 0.04 2.62
C PHE A 97 -8.71 -1.49 2.81
N LEU A 98 -9.83 -2.14 3.16
CA LEU A 98 -9.88 -3.59 3.29
C LEU A 98 -9.50 -4.30 1.98
N ASN A 99 -9.94 -3.81 0.83
CA ASN A 99 -9.63 -4.39 -0.48
C ASN A 99 -8.13 -4.31 -0.79
N LYS A 100 -7.49 -3.16 -0.53
CA LYS A 100 -6.04 -2.95 -0.70
C LYS A 100 -5.24 -3.99 0.11
N PHE A 101 -5.58 -4.15 1.39
CA PHE A 101 -4.93 -5.15 2.25
C PHE A 101 -5.24 -6.59 1.84
N THR A 102 -6.47 -6.85 1.37
CA THR A 102 -6.90 -8.17 0.91
C THR A 102 -6.11 -8.61 -0.31
N ILE A 103 -5.83 -7.71 -1.26
CA ILE A 103 -5.04 -8.01 -2.45
C ILE A 103 -3.58 -8.31 -2.09
N ASN A 104 -3.01 -7.55 -1.17
CA ASN A 104 -1.67 -7.84 -0.64
C ASN A 104 -1.63 -9.21 0.05
N PHE A 105 -2.63 -9.53 0.87
CA PHE A 105 -2.74 -10.83 1.54
C PHE A 105 -2.92 -11.98 0.54
N ALA A 106 -3.77 -11.80 -0.47
CA ALA A 106 -3.98 -12.78 -1.52
C ALA A 106 -2.72 -13.00 -2.35
N ALA A 107 -1.91 -11.96 -2.60
CA ALA A 107 -0.63 -12.07 -3.28
C ALA A 107 0.40 -12.92 -2.51
N ILE A 108 0.36 -12.85 -1.18
CA ILE A 108 1.24 -13.62 -0.29
C ILE A 108 0.78 -15.08 -0.19
N THR A 109 -0.51 -15.31 0.02
CA THR A 109 -1.07 -16.64 0.32
C THR A 109 -1.48 -17.43 -0.90
N GLY A 110 -1.80 -16.78 -2.02
CA GLY A 110 -2.33 -17.40 -3.22
C GLY A 110 -3.77 -17.92 -3.08
N GLU A 111 -4.47 -17.55 -2.01
CA GLU A 111 -5.83 -17.99 -1.70
C GLU A 111 -6.90 -17.19 -2.46
N ALA A 112 -8.10 -17.75 -2.57
CA ALA A 112 -9.25 -17.08 -3.18
C ALA A 112 -9.58 -15.75 -2.46
N TYR A 113 -10.13 -14.77 -3.19
CA TYR A 113 -10.45 -13.43 -2.68
C TYR A 113 -11.28 -13.47 -1.38
N CYS A 114 -12.36 -14.26 -1.34
CA CYS A 114 -13.25 -14.32 -0.18
C CYS A 114 -12.55 -14.85 1.09
N THR A 115 -11.68 -15.85 0.94
CA THR A 115 -10.88 -16.40 2.05
C THR A 115 -9.87 -15.35 2.52
N SER A 116 -9.16 -14.71 1.59
CA SER A 116 -8.20 -13.64 1.88
C SER A 116 -8.85 -12.43 2.56
N ALA A 117 -10.06 -12.04 2.12
CA ALA A 117 -10.80 -10.92 2.69
C ALA A 117 -11.21 -11.20 4.14
N ARG A 118 -11.67 -12.42 4.44
CA ARG A 118 -12.02 -12.83 5.80
C ARG A 118 -10.81 -12.80 6.73
N MET A 119 -9.69 -13.36 6.31
CA MET A 119 -8.46 -13.38 7.11
C MET A 119 -7.93 -11.97 7.32
N THR A 120 -7.94 -11.15 6.27
CA THR A 120 -7.54 -9.73 6.35
C THR A 120 -8.44 -8.96 7.31
N TYR A 121 -9.76 -9.16 7.24
CA TYR A 121 -10.69 -8.53 8.16
C TYR A 121 -10.44 -8.92 9.63
N GLU A 122 -10.15 -10.19 9.92
CA GLU A 122 -9.82 -10.65 11.28
C GLU A 122 -8.49 -10.05 11.78
N LEU A 123 -7.46 -10.02 10.92
CA LEU A 123 -6.17 -9.37 11.21
C LEU A 123 -6.34 -7.88 11.50
N LEU A 124 -7.12 -7.20 10.65
CA LEU A 124 -7.39 -5.79 10.79
C LEU A 124 -8.17 -5.56 12.09
N ARG A 125 -9.25 -6.29 12.37
CA ARG A 125 -10.03 -6.12 13.61
C ARG A 125 -9.16 -6.17 14.88
N ARG A 126 -8.11 -7.00 14.89
CA ARG A 126 -7.17 -7.12 16.01
C ARG A 126 -6.11 -6.01 16.05
N ASN A 127 -5.73 -5.46 14.89
CA ASN A 127 -4.56 -4.57 14.75
C ASN A 127 -4.82 -3.31 13.90
N LEU A 128 -6.07 -2.88 13.79
CA LEU A 128 -6.56 -1.79 12.93
C LEU A 128 -5.73 -0.51 13.10
N LEU A 129 -5.50 -0.11 14.36
CA LEU A 129 -4.74 1.11 14.67
C LEU A 129 -3.29 1.03 14.22
N SER A 130 -2.66 -0.14 14.33
CA SER A 130 -1.28 -0.32 13.87
C SER A 130 -1.20 -0.27 12.34
N ALA A 131 -2.18 -0.84 11.63
CA ALA A 131 -2.20 -0.85 10.18
C ALA A 131 -2.38 0.57 9.63
N VAL A 132 -3.36 1.30 10.17
CA VAL A 132 -3.62 2.70 9.79
C VAL A 132 -2.44 3.60 10.16
N PHE A 133 -1.80 3.39 11.31
CA PHE A 133 -0.63 4.17 11.71
C PHE A 133 0.55 3.94 10.77
N VAL A 134 0.86 2.68 10.41
CA VAL A 134 1.96 2.37 9.49
C VAL A 134 1.70 2.94 8.11
N GLU A 135 0.49 2.78 7.57
CA GLU A 135 0.13 3.39 6.27
C GLU A 135 0.27 4.92 6.34
N THR A 136 -0.30 5.56 7.36
CA THR A 136 -0.26 7.03 7.51
C THR A 136 1.17 7.53 7.66
N VAL A 137 1.99 6.89 8.50
CA VAL A 137 3.37 7.31 8.72
C VAL A 137 4.21 7.08 7.46
N SER A 138 4.08 5.92 6.82
CA SER A 138 4.77 5.59 5.56
C SER A 138 4.50 6.66 4.51
N THR A 139 3.23 6.91 4.19
CA THR A 139 2.86 7.85 3.14
C THR A 139 3.29 9.28 3.46
N ARG A 140 3.22 9.71 4.74
CA ARG A 140 3.65 11.05 5.16
C ARG A 140 5.17 11.21 5.10
N LEU A 141 5.93 10.20 5.51
CA LEU A 141 7.39 10.22 5.44
C LEU A 141 7.87 10.25 3.99
N LEU A 142 7.31 9.38 3.14
CA LEU A 142 7.64 9.36 1.71
C LEU A 142 7.30 10.70 1.04
N ALA A 143 6.12 11.27 1.32
CA ALA A 143 5.74 12.59 0.83
C ALA A 143 6.72 13.68 1.29
N GLY A 144 7.18 13.61 2.55
CA GLY A 144 8.19 14.52 3.10
C GLY A 144 9.53 14.41 2.37
N ILE A 145 10.01 13.19 2.11
CA ILE A 145 11.27 12.95 1.39
C ILE A 145 11.18 13.52 -0.03
N VAL A 146 10.07 13.28 -0.75
CA VAL A 146 9.86 13.84 -2.10
C VAL A 146 9.83 15.35 -2.08
N PHE A 147 9.13 15.94 -1.11
CA PHE A 147 9.06 17.38 -0.97
C PHE A 147 10.44 17.99 -0.77
N VAL A 148 11.28 17.38 0.09
CA VAL A 148 12.66 17.83 0.33
C VAL A 148 13.52 17.66 -0.92
N LEU A 149 13.48 16.50 -1.59
CA LEU A 149 14.24 16.26 -2.82
C LEU A 149 13.82 17.21 -3.95
N SER A 150 12.52 17.46 -4.08
CA SER A 150 12.01 18.46 -5.01
C SER A 150 12.52 19.85 -4.63
N ALA A 151 12.42 20.29 -3.38
CA ALA A 151 12.92 21.60 -2.96
C ALA A 151 14.42 21.77 -3.24
N ILE A 152 15.25 20.78 -2.93
CA ILE A 152 16.71 20.80 -3.20
C ILE A 152 16.96 20.97 -4.70
N TYR A 153 16.25 20.18 -5.50
CA TYR A 153 16.40 20.25 -6.94
C TYR A 153 15.93 21.62 -7.47
N ALA A 154 14.88 22.23 -6.91
CA ALA A 154 14.37 23.53 -7.38
C ALA A 154 15.43 24.61 -7.16
N ILE A 155 16.07 24.58 -5.99
CA ILE A 155 17.16 25.47 -5.63
C ILE A 155 18.36 25.24 -6.57
N ALA A 156 18.72 23.98 -6.83
CA ALA A 156 19.82 23.64 -7.74
C ALA A 156 19.54 24.12 -9.18
N ALA A 157 18.32 23.92 -9.68
CA ALA A 157 17.90 24.38 -11.01
C ALA A 157 17.94 25.91 -11.11
N CYS A 158 17.46 26.63 -10.08
CA CYS A 158 17.53 28.10 -10.04
C CYS A 158 18.98 28.60 -10.03
N ALA A 159 19.87 27.98 -9.24
CA ALA A 159 21.28 28.37 -9.15
C ALA A 159 22.02 28.12 -10.48
N ILE A 160 21.70 27.03 -11.18
CA ILE A 160 22.28 26.72 -12.49
C ILE A 160 21.77 27.72 -13.54
N LEU A 161 20.48 28.07 -13.54
CA LEU A 161 19.91 29.06 -14.46
C LEU A 161 20.52 30.45 -14.27
N ASP A 162 20.74 30.88 -13.03
CA ASP A 162 21.39 32.16 -12.71
C ASP A 162 22.87 32.17 -13.15
N GLY A 163 23.60 31.06 -12.93
CA GLY A 163 24.99 30.89 -13.37
C GLY A 163 25.16 30.76 -14.90
N VAL A 164 24.13 30.34 -15.61
CA VAL A 164 24.13 30.09 -17.07
C VAL A 164 23.36 31.20 -17.80
N SER A 165 23.45 32.44 -17.32
CA SER A 165 22.86 33.68 -17.85
C SER A 165 23.19 34.03 -19.32
N HIS A 166 23.77 33.12 -20.11
CA HIS A 166 24.21 33.33 -21.48
C HIS A 166 23.65 32.34 -22.53
N LEU A 167 22.74 31.44 -22.15
CA LEU A 167 22.05 30.56 -23.10
C LEU A 167 20.58 30.94 -23.22
N GLY A 168 20.12 31.10 -24.47
CA GLY A 168 18.79 31.59 -24.83
C GLY A 168 17.62 30.72 -24.36
N VAL A 169 16.44 31.03 -24.89
CA VAL A 169 15.13 30.45 -24.49
C VAL A 169 15.11 28.91 -24.47
N ASP A 170 15.96 28.26 -25.28
CA ASP A 170 16.11 26.80 -25.35
C ASP A 170 16.65 26.17 -24.05
N SER A 171 17.50 26.86 -23.29
CA SER A 171 18.06 26.33 -22.03
C SER A 171 17.01 26.20 -20.93
N TYR A 172 16.10 27.18 -20.84
CA TYR A 172 14.97 27.14 -19.92
C TYR A 172 14.02 25.98 -20.24
N PHE A 173 13.79 25.69 -21.52
CA PHE A 173 12.94 24.57 -21.93
C PHE A 173 13.56 23.22 -21.53
N VAL A 174 14.86 23.03 -21.76
CA VAL A 174 15.57 21.81 -21.36
C VAL A 174 15.58 21.64 -19.84
N ALA A 175 15.81 22.71 -19.07
CA ALA A 175 15.75 22.67 -17.61
C ALA A 175 14.34 22.29 -17.11
N ALA A 176 13.29 22.91 -17.65
CA ALA A 176 11.91 22.61 -17.30
C ALA A 176 11.52 21.16 -17.67
N LEU A 177 11.97 20.66 -18.82
CA LEU A 177 11.72 19.27 -19.23
C LEU A 177 12.43 18.28 -18.30
N SER A 178 13.69 18.55 -17.95
CA SER A 178 14.44 17.75 -16.97
C SER A 178 13.75 17.74 -15.61
N TRP A 179 13.12 18.88 -15.26
CA TRP A 179 12.43 19.06 -14.01
C TRP A 179 11.20 18.17 -13.89
N VAL A 180 10.37 18.21 -14.92
CA VAL A 180 9.17 17.37 -15.03
C VAL A 180 9.55 15.90 -15.03
N LEU A 181 10.59 15.50 -15.77
CA LEU A 181 11.08 14.12 -15.80
C LEU A 181 11.52 13.64 -14.42
N LEU A 182 12.25 14.44 -13.66
CA LEU A 182 12.70 14.07 -12.32
C LEU A 182 11.52 13.87 -11.37
N ILE A 183 10.53 14.78 -11.39
CA ILE A 183 9.31 14.63 -10.57
C ILE A 183 8.55 13.36 -10.94
N LEU A 184 8.40 13.05 -12.23
CA LEU A 184 7.71 11.85 -12.69
C LEU A 184 8.41 10.58 -12.19
N VAL A 185 9.74 10.53 -12.28
CA VAL A 185 10.53 9.38 -11.82
C VAL A 185 10.46 9.24 -10.31
N LEU A 186 10.66 10.31 -9.53
CA LEU A 186 10.55 10.27 -8.08
C LEU A 186 9.15 9.86 -7.62
N GLY A 187 8.11 10.40 -8.26
CA GLY A 187 6.71 10.04 -7.98
C GLY A 187 6.45 8.55 -8.22
N PHE A 188 7.00 7.99 -9.30
CA PHE A 188 6.91 6.56 -9.56
C PHE A 188 7.61 5.71 -8.48
N PHE A 189 8.84 6.08 -8.09
CA PHE A 189 9.56 5.36 -7.02
C PHE A 189 8.79 5.37 -5.70
N VAL A 190 8.21 6.49 -5.34
CA VAL A 190 7.42 6.66 -4.11
C VAL A 190 6.18 5.79 -4.14
N HIS A 191 5.46 5.79 -5.26
CA HIS A 191 4.31 4.90 -5.41
C HIS A 191 4.71 3.42 -5.24
N VAL A 192 5.83 3.00 -5.81
CA VAL A 192 6.31 1.62 -5.64
C VAL A 192 6.72 1.34 -4.19
N LEU A 193 7.44 2.24 -3.55
CA LEU A 193 7.89 2.08 -2.16
C LEU A 193 6.72 2.00 -1.18
N ASP A 194 5.69 2.83 -1.35
CA ASP A 194 4.49 2.79 -0.51
C ASP A 194 3.80 1.41 -0.58
N ASN A 195 3.65 0.87 -1.80
CA ASN A 195 3.11 -0.49 -2.01
C ASN A 195 4.00 -1.59 -1.37
N VAL A 196 5.32 -1.43 -1.42
CA VAL A 196 6.26 -2.38 -0.79
C VAL A 196 6.13 -2.32 0.73
N ILE A 197 6.05 -1.13 1.32
CA ILE A 197 5.91 -0.95 2.78
C ILE A 197 4.62 -1.58 3.29
N ASP A 198 3.51 -1.35 2.60
CA ASP A 198 2.22 -1.99 2.91
C ASP A 198 2.31 -3.52 2.85
N THR A 199 2.98 -4.06 1.84
CA THR A 199 3.18 -5.50 1.72
C THR A 199 4.01 -6.05 2.87
N VAL A 200 5.13 -5.40 3.20
CA VAL A 200 6.02 -5.83 4.30
C VAL A 200 5.26 -5.80 5.62
N TYR A 201 4.43 -4.77 5.85
CA TYR A 201 3.59 -4.71 7.03
C TYR A 201 2.57 -5.87 7.08
N VAL A 202 1.94 -6.21 5.95
CA VAL A 202 1.05 -7.38 5.88
C VAL A 202 1.81 -8.67 6.19
N CYS A 203 3.01 -8.87 5.62
CA CYS A 203 3.87 -10.02 5.95
C CYS A 203 4.19 -10.08 7.45
N TYR A 204 4.56 -8.96 8.07
CA TYR A 204 4.81 -8.85 9.51
C TYR A 204 3.55 -9.15 10.34
N ALA A 205 2.38 -8.65 9.92
CA ALA A 205 1.12 -8.91 10.62
C ALA A 205 0.74 -10.39 10.58
N ILE A 206 0.99 -11.08 9.46
CA ILE A 206 0.80 -12.53 9.31
C ILE A 206 1.75 -13.31 10.20
N ASP A 207 3.04 -12.95 10.20
CA ASP A 207 4.09 -13.55 11.04
C ASP A 207 3.69 -13.50 12.52
N ARG A 208 3.25 -12.32 12.97
CA ARG A 208 2.78 -12.09 14.34
C ARG A 208 1.53 -12.86 14.71
N ASP A 209 0.56 -13.03 13.81
CA ASP A 209 -0.68 -13.78 14.09
C ASP A 209 -0.45 -15.31 14.08
N ARG A 210 0.54 -15.81 13.31
CA ARG A 210 0.95 -17.22 13.31
C ARG A 210 1.86 -17.60 14.47
N GLY A 211 2.51 -16.61 15.12
CA GLY A 211 3.43 -16.86 16.24
C GLY A 211 4.77 -17.48 15.82
N GLU A 212 5.08 -17.47 14.53
CA GLU A 212 6.37 -17.87 13.98
C GLU A 212 7.16 -16.60 13.63
N VAL A 213 8.49 -16.59 13.83
CA VAL A 213 9.35 -15.45 13.48
C VAL A 213 10.29 -15.89 12.36
N TYR A 214 9.96 -15.54 11.12
CA TYR A 214 10.81 -15.89 9.97
C TYR A 214 11.99 -14.90 9.80
N LYS A 215 11.87 -13.66 10.27
CA LYS A 215 12.93 -12.63 10.22
C LYS A 215 13.02 -11.81 11.52
N PRO A 216 14.00 -12.09 12.40
CA PRO A 216 14.11 -11.40 13.69
C PRO A 216 14.43 -9.90 13.55
N GLU A 217 15.18 -9.49 12.51
CA GLU A 217 15.55 -8.08 12.29
C GLU A 217 14.34 -7.18 11.96
N VAL A 218 13.39 -7.67 11.16
CA VAL A 218 12.16 -6.91 10.86
C VAL A 218 11.24 -6.91 12.08
N HIS A 219 11.20 -8.02 12.82
CA HIS A 219 10.42 -8.09 14.05
C HIS A 219 10.89 -7.07 15.09
N ASP A 220 12.20 -6.90 15.26
CA ASP A 220 12.76 -5.95 16.24
C ASP A 220 12.43 -4.49 15.90
N VAL A 221 12.49 -4.09 14.63
CA VAL A 221 12.11 -2.73 14.19
C VAL A 221 10.62 -2.45 14.43
N TYR A 222 9.74 -3.40 14.13
CA TYR A 222 8.29 -3.21 14.30
C TYR A 222 7.80 -3.39 15.75
N VAL A 223 8.53 -4.10 16.61
CA VAL A 223 8.23 -4.21 18.05
C VAL A 223 8.41 -2.89 18.79
N HIS A 224 9.28 -2.00 18.30
CA HIS A 224 9.49 -0.67 18.87
C HIS A 224 8.44 0.38 18.44
N LEU A 225 7.62 0.09 17.42
CA LEU A 225 6.43 0.90 17.18
C LEU A 225 5.44 0.71 18.34
N PRO A 226 4.68 1.74 18.76
CA PRO A 226 3.71 1.64 19.84
C PRO A 226 2.48 0.84 19.38
N ILE A 227 2.68 -0.44 19.14
CA ILE A 227 1.61 -1.40 18.87
C ILE A 227 0.96 -1.70 20.21
N SER A 228 -0.36 -1.54 20.23
CA SER A 228 -1.22 -1.63 21.41
C SER A 228 -0.79 -2.68 22.45
N ARG A 229 -0.79 -2.22 23.69
CA ARG A 229 -0.29 -2.79 24.94
C ARG A 229 -1.12 -4.00 25.43
N SER A 230 -1.36 -5.01 24.59
CA SER A 230 -2.25 -6.13 24.94
C SER A 230 -1.57 -7.50 25.13
N GLN A 231 -0.26 -7.65 24.88
CA GLN A 231 0.38 -8.96 24.99
C GLN A 231 1.61 -8.96 25.90
N ARG A 232 1.50 -8.30 27.07
CA ARG A 232 2.46 -8.48 28.17
C ARG A 232 1.99 -9.52 29.20
N SER A 233 0.88 -10.23 28.99
CA SER A 233 0.25 -11.08 30.03
C SER A 233 0.06 -12.56 29.72
N SER A 234 0.64 -13.13 28.65
CA SER A 234 0.43 -14.56 28.33
C SER A 234 1.68 -15.43 28.27
N ILE A 235 2.88 -14.92 28.54
CA ILE A 235 4.09 -15.75 28.61
C ILE A 235 4.43 -15.96 30.09
N ALA A 236 3.65 -16.82 30.75
CA ALA A 236 4.10 -17.51 31.95
C ALA A 236 4.80 -18.80 31.49
N PRO A 237 6.09 -19.03 31.80
CA PRO A 237 6.76 -20.26 31.43
C PRO A 237 6.23 -21.40 32.30
N ARG A 238 5.56 -22.38 31.67
CA ARG A 238 5.33 -23.69 32.32
C ARG A 238 6.66 -24.44 32.32
N THR A 239 7.31 -24.45 33.47
CA THR A 239 8.40 -25.36 33.80
C THR A 239 7.93 -26.81 33.70
N PRO A 240 8.69 -27.73 33.08
CA PRO A 240 8.47 -29.15 33.29
C PRO A 240 8.99 -29.53 34.67
N VAL A 241 8.09 -30.01 35.54
CA VAL A 241 8.48 -30.71 36.77
C VAL A 241 8.72 -32.17 36.39
N VAL A 242 9.93 -32.61 36.72
CA VAL A 242 10.51 -33.96 36.87
C VAL A 242 9.55 -35.14 36.72
#